data_AF-A0A0R1ULK2-F1
#
_entry.id   AF-A0A0R1ULK2-F1
#
_cell.length_a   1.000
_cell.length_b   1.000
_cell.length_c   1.000
_cell.angle_alpha   90.00
_cell.angle_beta   90.00
_cell.angle_gamma   90.00
#
_symmetry.space_group_name_H-M   'P 1'
#
loop_
_entity.id
_entity.type
_entity.pdbx_description
1 polymer ?
#
loop_
_entity_poly.entity_id
_entity_poly.type
_entity_poly.pdbx_seq_one_letter_code
_entity_poly.pdbx_strand_id
1 'polypeptide(L)' 'MRLYNRDKVAEQIVNEYDGHNLAQLTKEYDYSQRWIRQIIQKHREEAEKTGKSADND' A
#
# COMPACT_ATOMS: atom_id res chain seq x y z
N MET A 1 3.39 10.03 -22.32
CA MET A 1 3.58 10.09 -20.86
C MET A 1 3.02 8.80 -20.29
N ARG A 2 3.86 7.85 -19.81
CA ARG A 2 3.35 6.63 -19.19
C ARG A 2 2.63 7.06 -17.90
N LEU A 3 1.30 7.08 -17.92
CA LEU A 3 0.52 7.02 -16.68
C LEU A 3 0.81 5.64 -16.08
N TYR A 4 1.92 5.53 -15.33
CA TYR A 4 2.06 4.41 -14.41
C TYR A 4 0.90 4.56 -13.43
N ASN A 5 -0.09 3.67 -13.55
CA ASN A 5 -1.24 3.64 -12.66
C ASN A 5 -0.70 3.58 -11.23
N ARG A 6 -0.82 4.70 -10.52
CA ARG A 6 -0.37 4.82 -9.13
C ARG A 6 -1.00 3.75 -8.25
N ASP A 7 -2.20 3.30 -8.62
CA ASP A 7 -2.91 2.21 -7.98
C ASP A 7 -2.19 0.87 -8.14
N LYS A 8 -1.68 0.55 -9.34
CA LYS A 8 -0.89 -0.68 -9.56
C LYS A 8 0.42 -0.65 -8.79
N VAL A 9 1.08 0.51 -8.76
CA VAL A 9 2.31 0.70 -7.98
C VAL A 9 2.01 0.55 -6.49
N ALA A 10 0.89 1.09 -6.02
CA ALA A 10 0.47 0.94 -4.62
C ALA A 10 0.22 -0.54 -4.27
N GLU A 11 -0.46 -1.30 -5.12
CA GLU A 11 -0.66 -2.75 -4.93
C GLU A 11 0.68 -3.50 -4.86
N GLN A 12 1.63 -3.20 -5.76
CA GLN A 12 2.96 -3.80 -5.74
C GLN A 12 3.73 -3.47 -4.46
N ILE A 13 3.72 -2.20 -4.05
CA ILE A 13 4.36 -1.74 -2.82
C ILE A 13 3.84 -2.50 -1.60
N VAL A 14 2.53 -2.71 -1.47
CA VAL A 14 2.00 -3.44 -0.31
C VAL A 14 2.33 -4.92 -0.38
N ASN A 15 2.31 -5.53 -1.56
CA ASN A 15 2.71 -6.93 -1.74
C ASN A 15 4.20 -7.18 -1.46
N GLU A 16 5.05 -6.21 -1.78
CA GLU A 16 6.51 -6.30 -1.56
C GLU A 16 6.92 -5.85 -0.15
N TYR A 17 6.06 -5.17 0.60
CA TYR A 17 6.38 -4.67 1.93
C TYR A 17 6.47 -5.80 2.97
N ASP A 18 7.65 -5.98 3.57
CA ASP A 18 7.94 -7.05 4.55
C ASP A 18 7.87 -6.58 6.02
N GLY A 19 7.58 -5.31 6.26
CA GLY A 19 7.58 -4.69 7.59
C GLY A 19 8.84 -3.89 7.93
N HIS A 20 9.95 -4.10 7.21
CA HIS A 20 11.25 -3.49 7.49
C HIS A 20 11.91 -2.85 6.25
N ASN A 21 11.47 -3.18 5.04
CA ASN A 21 12.04 -2.74 3.76
C ASN A 21 11.51 -1.39 3.23
N LEU A 22 10.89 -0.56 4.08
CA LEU A 22 10.31 0.73 3.66
C LEU A 22 11.31 1.63 2.93
N ALA A 23 12.54 1.72 3.44
CA ALA A 23 13.59 2.56 2.85
C ALA A 23 14.06 2.04 1.47
N GLN A 24 13.98 0.73 1.26
CA GLN A 24 14.27 0.12 -0.04
C GLN A 24 13.16 0.48 -1.03
N LEU A 25 11.89 0.29 -0.66
CA LEU A 25 10.74 0.62 -1.51
C LEU A 25 10.72 2.09 -1.92
N THR A 26 11.13 3.01 -1.03
CA THR A 26 11.22 4.44 -1.41
C THR A 26 12.24 4.72 -2.49
N LYS A 27 13.36 3.99 -2.50
CA LYS A 27 14.41 4.17 -3.51
C LYS A 27 14.03 3.50 -4.82
N GLU A 28 13.43 2.31 -4.74
CA GLU A 28 13.03 1.52 -5.90
C GLU A 28 11.95 2.22 -6.72
N TYR A 29 10.92 2.72 -6.04
CA TYR A 29 9.77 3.35 -6.69
C TYR A 29 9.89 4.87 -6.82
N ASP A 30 10.96 5.48 -6.31
CA ASP A 30 11.20 6.93 -6.29
C ASP A 30 10.03 7.74 -5.68
N TYR A 31 9.47 7.22 -4.58
CA TYR A 31 8.42 7.91 -3.81
C TYR A 31 8.87 8.25 -2.40
N SER A 32 8.27 9.30 -1.85
CA SER A 32 8.50 9.70 -0.47
C SER A 32 8.07 8.61 0.53
N GLN A 33 8.81 8.47 1.63
CA GLN A 33 8.43 7.57 2.74
C GLN A 33 7.02 7.83 3.25
N ARG A 34 6.60 9.10 3.27
CA ARG A 34 5.26 9.49 3.72
C ARG A 34 4.17 8.88 2.84
N TRP A 35 4.37 8.89 1.52
CA TRP A 35 3.40 8.34 0.57
C TRP A 35 3.32 6.81 0.66
N ILE A 36 4.47 6.14 0.72
CA ILE A 36 4.51 4.68 0.87
C ILE A 36 3.84 4.23 2.19
N ARG A 37 4.10 4.94 3.30
CA ARG A 37 3.41 4.66 4.58
C ARG A 37 1.89 4.83 4.47
N GLN A 38 1.42 5.85 3.76
CA GLN A 38 -0.02 6.07 3.56
C GLN A 38 -0.65 4.92 2.76
N ILE A 39 0.03 4.40 1.75
CA ILE A 39 -0.45 3.26 0.97
C ILE A 39 -0.60 2.02 1.84
N ILE A 40 0.45 1.68 2.60
CA ILE A 40 0.45 0.52 3.49
C ILE A 40 -0.68 0.66 4.52
N GLN A 41 -0.84 1.84 5.12
CA GLN A 41 -1.89 2.09 6.10
C GLN A 41 -3.29 1.97 5.49
N LYS A 42 -3.53 2.60 4.33
CA LYS A 42 -4.81 2.55 3.61
C LYS A 42 -5.20 1.11 3.28
N HIS A 43 -4.24 0.29 2.85
CA HIS A 43 -4.54 -1.09 2.48
C HIS A 43 -4.85 -1.96 3.71
N ARG A 44 -4.21 -1.72 4.86
CA ARG A 44 -4.58 -2.37 6.13
C ARG A 44 -6.00 -2.02 6.55
N GLU A 45 -6.39 -0.75 6.48
CA GLU A 45 -7.75 -0.31 6.80
C GLU A 45 -8.81 -0.89 5.85
N GLU A 46 -8.48 -1.06 4.56
CA GLU A 46 -9.34 -1.70 3.57
C GLU A 46 -9.49 -3.21 3.84
N ALA A 47 -8.41 -3.90 4.21
CA ALA A 47 -8.44 -5.30 4.61
C ALA A 47 -9.30 -5.50 5.88
N GLU A 48 -9.20 -4.59 6.85
CA GLU A 48 -10.03 -4.62 8.06
C GLU A 48 -11.52 -4.35 7.79
N LYS A 49 -11.85 -3.50 6.80
CA LYS A 49 -13.23 -3.19 6.43
C LYS A 49 -13.89 -4.31 5.62
N THR A 50 -13.15 -4.94 4.71
CA THR A 50 -13.65 -6.05 3.88
C THR A 50 -13.86 -7.33 4.67
N GLY A 51 -13.08 -7.55 5.75
CA GLY A 51 -13.29 -8.67 6.67
C GLY A 51 -14.41 -8.48 7.71
N LYS A 52 -15.04 -7.29 7.80
CA LYS A 52 -15.96 -6.95 8.91
C LYS A 52 -17.43 -6.75 8.49
N SER A 53 -17.83 -7.24 7.32
CA SER A 53 -19.24 -7.22 6.87
C SER A 53 -20.00 -8.53 7.09
N ALA A 54 -19.51 -9.47 7.90
CA ALA A 54 -20.21 -10.75 8.15
C ALA A 54 -20.99 -10.82 9.48
N ASP A 55 -20.82 -9.87 10.41
CA ASP A 55 -21.44 -9.95 11.73
C ASP A 55 -21.99 -8.58 12.17
N ASN A 56 -23.18 -8.23 11.66
CA ASN A 56 -24.24 -7.52 12.38
C ASN A 56 -25.37 -7.12 11.41
N ASP A 57 -26.31 -8.03 11.17
CA ASP A 57 -27.76 -7.76 11.09
C ASP A 57 -28.53 -9.06 11.39
#